data_AF-A0A0U1KVB9-F1
#
_entry.id   AF-A0A0U1KVB9-F1
#
_cell.length_a   1.000
_cell.length_b   1.000
_cell.length_c   1.000
_cell.angle_alpha   90.00
_cell.angle_beta   90.00
_cell.angle_gamma   90.00
#
_symmetry.space_group_name_H-M   'P 1'
#
loop_
_entity.id
_entity.type
_entity.pdbx_description
1 polymer ?
#
loop_
_entity_poly.entity_id
_entity_poly.type
_entity_poly.pdbx_seq_one_letter_code
_entity_poly.pdbx_strand_id
1 'polypeptide(L)'
;MAATNQQAKASAAAYNSQAEANDANARIAQQQAQDSVARGQVQEDQQRQKAARFKAQQKAAFAATGVDSTSGSSLEVLTDTAFGSEMDAANIRYNAGQEALGFRQQANNYTYQARSDRAAASNAKTAGKWQMASTLIGGATTIADRWNKKKYGIGWDNNPNSNKP
;
A
#
# COMPACT_ATOMS: atom_id res chain seq x y z
N MET A 1 20.57 12.89 -28.35
CA MET A 1 19.08 12.88 -28.39
C MET A 1 18.51 11.47 -28.19
N ALA A 2 18.96 10.45 -28.94
CA ALA A 2 18.54 9.05 -28.69
C ALA A 2 18.89 8.57 -27.27
N ALA A 3 20.10 8.85 -26.77
CA ALA A 3 20.54 8.45 -25.43
C ALA A 3 19.66 9.02 -24.28
N THR A 4 19.29 10.30 -24.33
CA THR A 4 18.47 10.96 -23.28
C THR A 4 17.03 10.44 -23.26
N ASN A 5 16.45 10.18 -24.43
CA ASN A 5 15.11 9.59 -24.54
C ASN A 5 15.12 8.11 -24.11
N GLN A 6 16.19 7.38 -24.43
CA GLN A 6 16.39 6.00 -23.96
C GLN A 6 16.51 5.94 -22.43
N GLN A 7 17.23 6.88 -21.82
CA GLN A 7 17.38 6.98 -20.38
C GLN A 7 16.06 7.32 -19.68
N ALA A 8 15.29 8.27 -20.20
CA ALA A 8 13.96 8.59 -19.69
C ALA A 8 12.97 7.41 -19.79
N LYS A 9 13.02 6.65 -20.90
CA LYS A 9 12.23 5.42 -21.06
C LYS A 9 12.65 4.33 -20.07
N ALA A 10 13.95 4.15 -19.83
CA ALA A 10 14.46 3.18 -18.87
C ALA A 10 14.01 3.52 -17.44
N SER A 11 14.14 4.79 -17.02
CA SER A 11 13.65 5.25 -15.71
C SER A 11 12.15 5.03 -15.56
N ALA A 12 11.37 5.36 -16.60
CA ALA A 12 9.93 5.13 -16.57
C ALA A 12 9.53 3.65 -16.53
N ALA A 13 10.29 2.78 -17.22
CA ALA A 13 10.08 1.34 -17.14
C ALA A 13 10.38 0.79 -15.75
N ALA A 14 11.45 1.27 -15.10
CA ALA A 14 11.78 0.90 -13.72
C ALA A 14 10.67 1.31 -12.74
N TYR A 15 10.16 2.54 -12.83
CA TYR A 15 9.04 2.98 -12.01
C TYR A 15 7.76 2.16 -12.25
N ASN A 16 7.46 1.82 -13.51
CA ASN A 16 6.29 0.96 -13.80
C ASN A 16 6.45 -0.44 -13.21
N SER A 17 7.65 -1.03 -13.27
CA SER A 17 7.94 -2.32 -12.64
C SER A 17 7.74 -2.26 -11.11
N GLN A 18 8.21 -1.18 -10.48
CA GLN A 18 7.98 -0.95 -9.05
C GLN A 18 6.48 -0.81 -8.73
N ALA A 19 5.72 -0.14 -9.58
CA ALA A 19 4.27 -0.02 -9.43
C ALA A 19 3.57 -1.38 -9.52
N GLU A 20 3.98 -2.24 -10.45
CA GLU A 20 3.43 -3.60 -10.59
C GLU A 20 3.75 -4.47 -9.37
N ALA A 21 4.96 -4.37 -8.83
CA ALA A 21 5.33 -5.04 -7.58
C ALA A 21 4.48 -4.55 -6.40
N ASN A 22 4.26 -3.23 -6.30
CA ASN A 22 3.40 -2.64 -5.28
C ASN A 22 1.94 -3.07 -5.44
N ASP A 23 1.39 -3.15 -6.65
CA ASP A 23 0.05 -3.71 -6.88
C ASP A 23 -0.04 -5.18 -6.45
N ALA A 24 0.99 -5.99 -6.70
CA ALA A 24 1.04 -7.37 -6.24
C ALA A 24 1.04 -7.46 -4.70
N ASN A 25 1.86 -6.64 -4.04
CA ASN A 25 1.88 -6.55 -2.58
C ASN A 25 0.53 -6.08 -2.02
N ALA A 26 -0.15 -5.13 -2.68
CA ALA A 26 -1.48 -4.70 -2.30
C ALA A 26 -2.49 -5.85 -2.34
N ARG A 27 -2.45 -6.68 -3.39
CA ARG A 27 -3.32 -7.87 -3.52
C ARG A 27 -3.04 -8.90 -2.42
N ILE A 28 -1.76 -9.17 -2.13
CA ILE A 28 -1.37 -10.10 -1.06
C ILE A 28 -1.90 -9.60 0.30
N ALA A 29 -1.71 -8.32 0.61
CA ALA A 29 -2.22 -7.74 1.85
C ALA A 29 -3.76 -7.80 1.92
N GLN A 30 -4.48 -7.59 0.81
CA GLN A 30 -5.93 -7.79 0.79
C GLN A 30 -6.34 -9.24 1.05
N GLN A 31 -5.61 -10.22 0.49
CA GLN A 31 -5.84 -11.64 0.75
C GLN A 31 -5.60 -11.98 2.22
N GLN A 32 -4.51 -11.46 2.82
CA GLN A 32 -4.22 -11.63 4.24
C GLN A 32 -5.32 -11.04 5.13
N ALA A 33 -5.90 -9.88 4.73
CA ALA A 33 -7.04 -9.31 5.44
C ALA A 33 -8.28 -10.21 5.39
N GLN A 34 -8.57 -10.82 4.25
CA GLN A 34 -9.71 -11.73 4.09
C GLN A 34 -9.51 -13.01 4.90
N ASP A 35 -8.30 -13.57 4.85
CA ASP A 35 -7.90 -14.76 5.58
C ASP A 35 -7.94 -14.54 7.10
N SER A 36 -7.49 -13.39 7.60
CA SER A 36 -7.62 -13.03 9.03
C SER A 36 -9.08 -13.04 9.49
N VAL A 37 -10.00 -12.43 8.73
CA VAL A 37 -11.43 -12.47 9.04
C VAL A 37 -11.99 -13.89 9.00
N ALA A 38 -11.62 -14.68 7.99
CA ALA A 38 -12.09 -16.06 7.85
C ALA A 38 -11.61 -16.94 9.02
N ARG A 39 -10.33 -16.84 9.41
CA ARG A 39 -9.81 -17.52 10.61
C ARG A 39 -10.52 -17.08 11.87
N GLY A 40 -10.78 -15.77 12.01
CA GLY A 40 -11.53 -15.22 13.13
C GLY A 40 -12.92 -15.83 13.26
N GLN A 41 -13.66 -15.97 12.14
CA GLN A 41 -14.97 -16.61 12.12
C GLN A 41 -14.90 -18.08 12.55
N VAL A 42 -13.92 -18.83 12.04
CA VAL A 42 -13.72 -20.24 12.44
C VAL A 42 -13.41 -20.34 13.95
N GLN A 43 -12.58 -19.45 14.49
CA GLN A 43 -12.27 -19.41 15.92
C GLN A 43 -13.48 -19.02 16.76
N GLU A 44 -14.29 -18.06 16.30
CA GLU A 44 -15.54 -17.65 16.94
C GLU A 44 -16.50 -18.85 17.04
N ASP A 45 -16.71 -19.58 15.95
CA ASP A 45 -17.58 -20.76 15.90
C ASP A 45 -17.08 -21.87 16.84
N GLN A 46 -15.76 -22.11 16.87
CA GLN A 46 -15.16 -23.06 17.80
C GLN A 46 -15.38 -22.65 19.26
N GLN A 47 -15.28 -21.36 19.58
CA GLN A 47 -15.52 -20.85 20.93
C GLN A 47 -16.99 -21.02 21.34
N ARG A 48 -17.92 -20.67 20.45
CA ARG A 48 -19.36 -20.88 20.67
C ARG A 48 -19.69 -22.36 20.89
N GLN A 49 -19.08 -23.27 20.13
CA GLN A 49 -19.26 -24.72 20.32
C GLN A 49 -18.71 -25.21 21.66
N LYS A 50 -17.52 -24.74 22.07
CA LYS A 50 -16.94 -25.06 23.39
C LYS A 50 -17.85 -24.57 24.51
N ALA A 51 -18.35 -23.34 24.42
CA ALA A 51 -19.28 -22.77 25.38
C ALA A 51 -20.60 -23.55 25.46
N ALA A 52 -21.15 -23.97 24.31
CA ALA A 52 -22.36 -24.79 24.29
C ALA A 52 -22.16 -26.14 25.01
N ARG A 53 -21.02 -26.82 24.79
CA ARG A 53 -20.68 -28.06 25.48
C ARG A 53 -20.51 -27.84 26.98
N PHE A 54 -19.82 -26.77 27.38
CA PHE A 54 -19.63 -26.42 28.78
C PHE A 54 -20.95 -26.09 29.49
N LYS A 55 -21.81 -25.30 28.86
CA LYS A 55 -23.17 -25.01 29.36
C LYS A 55 -24.01 -26.28 29.50
N ALA A 56 -23.90 -27.21 28.55
CA ALA A 56 -24.60 -28.49 28.64
C ALA A 56 -24.09 -29.35 29.81
N GLN A 57 -22.78 -29.36 30.06
CA GLN A 57 -22.19 -30.02 31.23
C GLN A 57 -22.66 -29.39 32.55
N GLN A 58 -22.70 -28.05 32.63
CA GLN A 58 -23.25 -27.34 33.80
C GLN A 58 -24.71 -27.72 34.06
N LYS A 59 -25.55 -27.74 33.01
CA LYS A 59 -26.95 -28.18 33.12
C LYS A 59 -27.08 -29.62 33.62
N ALA A 60 -26.28 -30.55 33.08
CA ALA A 60 -26.30 -31.94 33.50
C ALA A 60 -25.84 -32.10 34.97
N ALA A 61 -24.86 -31.32 35.41
CA ALA A 61 -24.39 -31.32 36.79
C ALA A 61 -25.49 -30.81 37.75
N PHE A 62 -26.17 -29.71 37.43
CA PHE A 62 -27.29 -29.21 38.24
C PHE A 62 -28.44 -30.23 38.33
N ALA A 63 -28.79 -30.86 37.20
CA ALA A 63 -29.80 -31.92 37.18
C ALA A 63 -29.39 -33.12 38.05
N ALA A 64 -28.11 -33.49 38.07
CA ALA A 64 -27.59 -34.60 38.88
C ALA A 64 -27.52 -34.30 40.38
N THR A 65 -27.34 -33.04 40.79
CA THR A 65 -27.31 -32.66 42.22
C THR A 65 -28.69 -32.44 42.83
N GLY A 66 -29.77 -32.60 42.06
CA GLY A 66 -31.14 -32.34 42.52
C GLY A 66 -31.44 -30.86 42.78
N VAL A 67 -30.49 -29.98 42.48
CA VAL A 67 -30.70 -28.53 42.47
C VAL A 67 -31.47 -28.21 41.20
N ASP A 68 -32.68 -27.68 41.35
CA ASP A 68 -33.47 -27.29 40.19
C ASP A 68 -32.64 -26.30 39.35
N SER A 69 -32.45 -26.63 38.08
CA SER A 69 -31.83 -25.76 37.08
C SER A 69 -32.58 -24.43 36.89
N THR A 70 -33.76 -24.30 37.51
CA THR A 70 -34.57 -23.08 37.58
C THR A 70 -34.45 -22.30 38.90
N SER A 71 -33.69 -22.81 39.88
CA SER A 71 -33.37 -22.03 41.09
C SER A 71 -32.47 -20.84 40.74
N GLY A 72 -32.70 -19.67 41.35
CA GLY A 72 -32.11 -18.40 40.90
C GLY A 72 -30.59 -18.43 40.72
N SER A 73 -29.87 -19.12 41.60
CA SER A 73 -28.41 -19.26 41.55
C SER A 73 -27.91 -20.11 40.36
N SER A 74 -28.58 -21.21 40.01
CA SER A 74 -28.14 -22.07 38.90
C SER A 74 -28.43 -21.44 37.53
N LEU A 75 -29.55 -20.69 37.42
CA LEU A 75 -29.87 -19.92 36.22
C LEU A 75 -28.93 -18.74 36.01
N GLU A 76 -28.53 -18.06 37.08
CA GLU A 76 -27.55 -16.96 37.05
C GLU A 76 -26.20 -17.45 36.52
N VAL A 77 -25.67 -18.57 37.03
CA VAL A 77 -24.43 -19.19 36.54
C VAL A 77 -24.51 -19.55 35.05
N LEU A 78 -25.62 -20.13 34.59
CA LEU A 78 -25.80 -20.46 33.16
C LEU A 78 -25.90 -19.23 32.26
N THR A 79 -26.40 -18.11 32.81
CA THR A 79 -26.53 -16.83 32.12
C THR A 79 -25.17 -16.14 32.03
N ASP A 80 -24.41 -16.10 33.13
CA ASP A 80 -23.04 -15.57 33.17
C ASP A 80 -22.11 -16.35 32.24
N THR A 81 -22.19 -17.68 32.22
CA THR A 81 -21.44 -18.51 31.26
C THR A 81 -21.77 -18.11 29.82
N ALA A 82 -23.06 -17.90 29.51
CA ALA A 82 -23.48 -17.53 28.17
C ALA A 82 -22.96 -16.13 27.79
N PHE A 83 -23.09 -15.16 28.70
CA PHE A 83 -22.59 -13.80 28.50
C PHE A 83 -21.07 -13.77 28.30
N GLY A 84 -20.32 -14.44 29.18
CA GLY A 84 -18.86 -14.54 29.06
C GLY A 84 -18.44 -15.19 27.75
N SER A 85 -19.12 -16.25 27.33
CA SER A 85 -18.82 -16.90 26.05
C SER A 85 -19.10 -16.04 24.82
N GLU A 86 -20.15 -15.22 24.86
CA GLU A 86 -20.45 -14.27 23.79
C GLU A 86 -19.43 -13.14 23.76
N MET A 87 -18.98 -12.68 24.93
CA MET A 87 -17.90 -11.70 25.03
C MET A 87 -16.59 -12.25 24.46
N ASP A 88 -16.24 -13.51 24.73
CA ASP A 88 -15.08 -14.17 24.14
C ASP A 88 -15.18 -14.25 22.61
N ALA A 89 -16.36 -14.64 22.10
CA ALA A 89 -16.65 -14.69 20.67
C ALA A 89 -16.51 -13.30 20.01
N ALA A 90 -17.06 -12.27 20.65
CA ALA A 90 -16.94 -10.88 20.20
C ALA A 90 -15.48 -10.39 20.19
N ASN A 91 -14.69 -10.75 21.21
CA ASN A 91 -13.27 -10.42 21.28
C ASN A 91 -12.47 -11.10 20.15
N ILE A 92 -12.75 -12.38 19.84
CA ILE A 92 -12.14 -13.08 18.71
C ILE A 92 -12.43 -12.34 17.40
N ARG A 93 -13.70 -12.02 17.16
CA ARG A 93 -14.13 -11.29 15.96
C ARG A 93 -13.49 -9.90 15.88
N TYR A 94 -13.41 -9.19 17.01
CA TYR A 94 -12.77 -7.88 17.09
C TYR A 94 -11.28 -7.95 16.75
N ASN A 95 -10.54 -8.90 17.34
CA ASN A 95 -9.11 -9.07 17.08
C ASN A 95 -8.82 -9.42 15.62
N ALA A 96 -9.60 -10.34 15.03
CA ALA A 96 -9.52 -10.64 13.61
C ALA A 96 -9.84 -9.42 12.74
N GLY A 97 -10.85 -8.63 13.12
CA GLY A 97 -11.17 -7.38 12.47
C GLY A 97 -10.01 -6.37 12.51
N GLN A 98 -9.35 -6.22 13.65
CA GLN A 98 -8.20 -5.32 13.81
C GLN A 98 -7.00 -5.76 12.97
N GLU A 99 -6.67 -7.06 12.97
CA GLU A 99 -5.61 -7.61 12.12
C GLU A 99 -5.93 -7.36 10.63
N ALA A 100 -7.17 -7.64 10.21
CA ALA A 100 -7.61 -7.38 8.84
C ALA A 100 -7.57 -5.89 8.46
N LEU A 101 -7.89 -4.98 9.39
CA LEU A 101 -7.75 -3.54 9.17
C LEU A 101 -6.29 -3.14 8.95
N GLY A 102 -5.36 -3.71 9.72
CA GLY A 102 -3.93 -3.49 9.53
C GLY A 102 -3.45 -3.90 8.13
N PHE A 103 -3.86 -5.08 7.67
CA PHE A 103 -3.55 -5.54 6.31
C PHE A 103 -4.21 -4.69 5.22
N ARG A 104 -5.46 -4.25 5.40
CA ARG A 104 -6.11 -3.32 4.46
C ARG A 104 -5.38 -1.98 4.38
N GLN A 105 -4.88 -1.47 5.51
CA GLN A 105 -4.07 -0.26 5.52
C GLN A 105 -2.76 -0.45 4.74
N GLN A 106 -2.09 -1.60 4.92
CA GLN A 106 -0.90 -1.95 4.12
C GLN A 106 -1.23 -2.01 2.63
N ALA A 107 -2.34 -2.65 2.24
CA ALA A 107 -2.79 -2.71 0.85
C ALA A 107 -3.03 -1.31 0.25
N ASN A 108 -3.66 -0.42 1.02
CA ASN A 108 -3.86 0.96 0.61
C ASN A 108 -2.53 1.69 0.42
N ASN A 109 -1.58 1.52 1.35
CA ASN A 109 -0.25 2.12 1.24
C ASN A 109 0.47 1.66 -0.03
N TYR A 110 0.47 0.36 -0.33
CA TYR A 110 1.05 -0.15 -1.57
C TYR A 110 0.34 0.39 -2.81
N THR A 111 -0.99 0.50 -2.77
CA THR A 111 -1.77 1.10 -3.88
C THR A 111 -1.37 2.56 -4.10
N TYR A 112 -1.16 3.33 -3.03
CA TYR A 112 -0.69 4.71 -3.14
C TYR A 112 0.73 4.79 -3.69
N GLN A 113 1.64 3.92 -3.23
CA GLN A 113 3.01 3.84 -3.76
C GLN A 113 2.99 3.50 -5.25
N ALA A 114 2.19 2.51 -5.69
CA ALA A 114 2.06 2.16 -7.10
C ALA A 114 1.53 3.31 -7.95
N ARG A 115 0.57 4.09 -7.44
CA ARG A 115 0.09 5.31 -8.12
C ARG A 115 1.17 6.38 -8.22
N SER A 116 1.94 6.58 -7.15
CA SER A 116 3.08 7.50 -7.12
C SER A 116 4.16 7.10 -8.12
N ASP A 117 4.51 5.82 -8.17
CA ASP A 117 5.50 5.28 -9.10
C ASP A 117 5.06 5.49 -10.56
N ARG A 118 3.79 5.22 -10.89
CA ARG A 118 3.24 5.51 -12.23
C ARG A 118 3.29 7.00 -12.57
N ALA A 119 3.01 7.87 -11.60
CA ALA A 119 3.14 9.32 -11.78
C ALA A 119 4.60 9.71 -12.04
N ALA A 120 5.56 9.15 -11.30
CA ALA A 120 6.98 9.34 -11.53
C ALA A 120 7.42 8.83 -12.91
N ALA A 121 6.90 7.68 -13.36
CA ALA A 121 7.13 7.17 -14.71
C ALA A 121 6.64 8.12 -15.80
N SER A 122 5.44 8.70 -15.62
CA SER A 122 4.87 9.69 -16.54
C SER A 122 5.71 10.98 -16.58
N ASN A 123 6.14 11.44 -15.41
CA ASN A 123 6.98 12.62 -15.28
C ASN A 123 8.36 12.41 -15.92
N ALA A 124 9.00 11.25 -15.72
CA ALA A 124 10.28 10.91 -16.34
C ALA A 124 10.18 10.93 -17.88
N LYS A 125 9.10 10.37 -18.45
CA LYS A 125 8.85 10.43 -19.90
C LYS A 125 8.68 11.87 -20.39
N THR A 126 7.95 12.69 -19.63
CA THR A 126 7.66 14.09 -19.99
C THR A 126 8.91 14.98 -19.89
N ALA A 127 9.69 14.84 -18.82
CA ALA A 127 10.97 15.52 -18.64
C ALA A 127 11.95 15.15 -19.76
N GLY A 128 12.05 13.86 -20.10
CA GLY A 128 12.88 13.39 -21.22
C GLY A 128 12.50 14.01 -22.57
N LYS A 129 11.19 14.19 -22.82
CA LYS A 129 10.69 14.89 -24.02
C LYS A 129 11.05 16.37 -24.03
N TRP A 130 10.88 17.07 -22.91
CA TRP A 130 11.23 18.50 -22.79
C TRP A 130 12.73 18.75 -22.94
N GLN A 131 13.55 17.91 -22.33
CA GLN A 131 15.01 18.03 -22.42
C GLN A 131 15.51 17.75 -23.85
N MET A 132 14.83 16.87 -24.58
CA MET A 132 15.08 16.66 -26.01
C MET A 132 14.70 17.89 -26.84
N ALA A 133 13.54 18.51 -26.57
CA ALA A 133 13.10 19.73 -27.25
C ALA A 133 14.04 20.92 -26.97
N SER A 134 14.46 21.13 -25.72
CA SER A 134 15.41 22.19 -25.38
C SER A 134 16.79 21.96 -26.01
N THR A 135 17.26 20.71 -26.09
CA THR A 135 18.52 20.36 -26.78
C THR A 135 18.42 20.61 -28.28
N LEU A 136 17.27 20.34 -28.91
CA LEU A 136 17.03 20.65 -30.34
C LEU A 136 17.09 22.16 -30.59
N ILE A 137 16.44 22.96 -29.73
CA ILE A 137 16.43 24.42 -29.84
C ILE A 137 17.83 24.99 -29.59
N GLY A 138 18.53 24.57 -28.53
CA GLY A 138 19.90 25.04 -28.23
C GLY A 138 20.94 24.58 -29.26
N GLY A 139 20.75 23.42 -29.89
CA GLY A 139 21.56 22.98 -31.01
C GLY A 139 21.37 23.87 -32.24
N ALA A 140 20.13 24.27 -32.52
CA ALA A 140 19.81 25.17 -33.64
C ALA A 140 20.38 26.58 -33.44
N THR A 141 20.33 27.14 -32.23
CA THR A 141 20.93 28.45 -31.94
C THR A 141 22.46 28.43 -32.07
N THR A 142 23.12 27.36 -31.60
CA THR A 142 24.59 27.23 -31.68
C THR A 142 25.09 27.15 -33.14
N ILE A 143 24.31 26.55 -34.05
CA ILE A 143 24.67 26.49 -35.49
C ILE A 143 24.41 27.86 -36.15
N ALA A 144 23.28 28.51 -35.83
CA ALA A 144 22.96 29.84 -36.32
C ALA A 144 24.03 30.87 -35.91
N ASP A 145 24.47 30.84 -34.65
CA ASP A 145 25.53 31.72 -34.13
C ASP A 145 26.87 31.50 -34.83
N ARG A 146 27.25 30.24 -35.10
CA ARG A 146 28.47 29.95 -35.87
C ARG A 146 28.40 30.43 -37.31
N TRP A 147 27.24 30.30 -37.96
CA TRP A 147 27.06 30.74 -39.34
C TRP A 147 27.05 32.27 -39.44
N ASN A 148 26.41 32.96 -38.50
CA ASN A 148 26.47 34.42 -38.39
C ASN A 148 27.90 34.91 -38.11
N LYS A 149 28.63 34.27 -37.19
CA LYS A 149 30.02 34.63 -36.88
C LYS A 149 30.95 34.45 -38.09
N LYS A 150 30.73 33.43 -38.91
CA LYS A 150 31.53 33.14 -40.12
C LYS A 150 31.13 34.00 -41.33
N LYS A 151 29.85 34.40 -41.44
CA LYS A 151 29.32 35.21 -42.56
C LYS A 151 29.48 36.71 -42.34
N TYR A 152 29.42 37.20 -41.10
CA TYR A 152 29.46 38.63 -40.79
C TYR A 152 30.73 39.09 -40.09
N GLY A 153 31.66 38.20 -39.72
CA GLY A 153 32.95 38.61 -39.13
C GLY A 153 32.83 39.40 -37.82
N ILE A 154 31.66 39.41 -37.16
CA ILE A 154 31.48 40.08 -35.87
C ILE A 154 31.92 39.11 -34.78
N GLY A 155 33.23 39.01 -34.59
CA GLY A 155 33.79 38.57 -33.32
C GLY A 155 33.83 39.77 -32.38
N TRP A 156 32.97 39.80 -31.36
CA TRP A 156 33.28 40.58 -30.17
C TRP A 156 34.48 39.91 -29.50
N ASP A 157 35.66 40.48 -29.72
CA ASP A 157 36.90 40.03 -29.11
C ASP A 157 36.93 40.54 -27.67
N ASN A 158 36.42 39.73 -26.73
CA ASN A 158 36.56 40.00 -25.31
C ASN A 158 37.93 39.50 -24.84
N ASN A 159 39.00 40.19 -25.28
CA ASN A 159 40.31 40.09 -24.66
C ASN A 159 40.49 41.30 -23.71
N PRO A 160 40.34 41.12 -22.38
CA PRO A 160 40.54 42.21 -21.42
C PRO A 160 42.01 42.61 -21.22
N ASN A 161 42.96 42.10 -22.02
CA ASN A 161 44.37 42.49 -21.92
C ASN A 161 45.02 42.74 -23.28
N SER A 162 44.60 43.82 -23.95
CA SER A 162 45.35 44.42 -25.07
C SER A 162 45.69 45.87 -24.76
N ASN A 163 46.46 46.07 -23.68
CA ASN A 163 47.12 47.36 -23.46
C ASN A 163 48.37 47.43 -24.35
N LYS A 164 48.30 48.35 -25.31
CA LYS A 164 49.40 48.80 -26.18
C LYS A 164 50.56 49.39 -25.34
N PRO A 165 51.78 49.45 -25.88
CA PRO A 165 52.13 50.53 -26.81
C PRO A 165 52.28 50.08 -28.27
#